data_AF-A0A2Z2KCX2-F1
#
_entry.id   AF-A0A2Z2KCX2-F1
#
_cell.length_a   1.000
_cell.length_b   1.000
_cell.length_c   1.000
_cell.angle_alpha   90.00
_cell.angle_beta   90.00
_cell.angle_gamma   90.00
#
_symmetry.space_group_name_H-M   'P 1'
#
loop_
_entity.id
_entity.type
_entity.pdbx_description
1 polymer ?
#
loop_
_entity_poly.entity_id
_entity_poly.type
_entity_poly.pdbx_seq_one_letter_code
_entity_poly.pdbx_strand_id
1 'polypeptide(L)' 'MTYKEAYDLHVQLLHVYEQNLENSHPYRTQINHFKKQFYIAEDMVQRIFVLNQIIKIHEARKEQLIHVCSRSRLLII' A
#
# COMPACT_ATOMS: atom_id res chain seq x y z
N MET A 1 -19.38 -1.46 -11.22
CA MET A 1 -18.53 -0.90 -10.16
C MET A 1 -18.52 0.61 -10.30
N THR A 2 -19.04 1.33 -9.31
CA THR A 2 -19.05 2.80 -9.25
C THR A 2 -17.71 3.31 -8.69
N TYR A 3 -17.40 4.59 -8.90
CA TYR A 3 -16.21 5.20 -8.27
C TYR A 3 -16.28 5.12 -6.74
N LYS A 4 -17.48 5.22 -6.16
CA LYS A 4 -17.67 5.08 -4.72
C LYS A 4 -17.32 3.68 -4.24
N GLU A 5 -17.80 2.65 -4.92
CA GLU A 5 -17.46 1.25 -4.58
C GLU A 5 -15.96 0.99 -4.71
N ALA A 6 -15.33 1.48 -5.78
CA ALA A 6 -13.89 1.36 -5.97
C ALA A 6 -13.12 2.06 -4.85
N TYR A 7 -13.50 3.28 -4.49
CA TYR A 7 -12.92 4.04 -3.39
C TYR A 7 -13.02 3.28 -2.05
N ASP A 8 -14.23 2.81 -1.70
CA ASP A 8 -14.48 2.11 -0.44
C ASP A 8 -13.64 0.83 -0.34
N LEU A 9 -13.52 0.07 -1.43
CA LEU A 9 -12.67 -1.13 -1.51
C LEU A 9 -11.18 -0.79 -1.33
N HIS A 10 -10.69 0.28 -1.94
CA HIS A 10 -9.29 0.70 -1.77
C HIS A 10 -9.00 1.12 -0.32
N VAL A 11 -9.93 1.82 0.33
CA VAL A 11 -9.78 2.20 1.75
C VAL A 11 -9.74 0.96 2.65
N GLN A 12 -10.63 -0.01 2.42
CA GLN A 12 -10.63 -1.26 3.19
C GLN A 12 -9.33 -2.06 2.99
N LEU A 13 -8.87 -2.19 1.74
CA LEU A 13 -7.63 -2.87 1.44
C LEU A 13 -6.41 -2.18 2.07
N LEU A 14 -6.35 -0.84 1.98
CA LEU A 14 -5.29 -0.07 2.61
C LEU A 14 -5.29 -0.25 4.13
N HIS A 15 -6.47 -0.28 4.76
CA HIS A 15 -6.58 -0.53 6.19
C HIS A 15 -5.94 -1.86 6.60
N VAL A 16 -6.19 -2.94 5.85
CA VAL A 16 -5.59 -4.26 6.10
C VAL A 16 -4.06 -4.23 5.94
N TYR A 17 -3.55 -3.49 4.96
CA TYR A 17 -2.10 -3.32 4.79
C TYR A 17 -1.46 -2.50 5.92
N GLU A 18 -2.16 -1.49 6.44
CA GLU A 18 -1.63 -0.62 7.48
C GLU A 18 -1.72 -1.19 8.89
N GLN A 19 -2.66 -2.10 9.16
CA GLN A 19 -2.79 -2.76 10.47
C GLN A 19 -1.55 -3.58 10.88
N ASN A 20 -0.70 -3.97 9.92
CA ASN A 20 0.47 -4.83 10.15
C ASN A 20 1.80 -4.08 9.90
N LEU A 21 1.79 -2.75 9.94
CA LEU A 21 2.97 -1.93 9.69
C LEU A 21 3.86 -1.81 10.93
N GLU A 22 5.01 -2.48 10.90
CA GLU A 22 6.12 -2.12 11.80
C GLU A 22 6.59 -0.67 11.58
N ASN A 23 7.06 -0.04 12.66
CA ASN A 23 7.48 1.37 12.68
C ASN A 23 8.63 1.71 11.69
N SER A 24 9.44 0.72 11.30
CA SER A 24 10.51 0.89 10.31
C SER A 24 10.03 0.45 8.93
N HIS A 25 9.51 1.41 8.17
CA HIS A 25 9.03 1.14 6.81
C HIS A 25 9.94 1.80 5.77
N PRO A 26 10.67 1.03 4.93
CA PRO A 26 11.58 1.60 3.92
C PRO A 26 10.87 2.52 2.91
N TYR A 27 9.56 2.35 2.74
CA TYR A 27 8.75 3.16 1.83
C TYR A 27 7.97 4.29 2.50
N ARG A 28 8.21 4.56 3.79
CA ARG A 28 7.47 5.58 4.56
C ARG A 28 7.46 6.95 3.88
N THR A 29 8.58 7.37 3.30
CA THR A 29 8.68 8.65 2.59
C THR A 29 7.78 8.70 1.36
N GLN A 30 7.73 7.62 0.57
CA GLN A 30 6.87 7.53 -0.62
C GLN A 30 5.39 7.49 -0.23
N ILE A 31 5.03 6.70 0.78
CA ILE A 31 3.65 6.66 1.30
C ILE A 31 3.22 8.04 1.81
N ASN A 32 4.08 8.73 2.56
CA ASN A 32 3.78 10.08 3.05
C ASN A 32 3.61 11.08 1.90
N HIS A 33 4.39 10.95 0.82
CA HIS A 33 4.22 11.77 -0.39
C HIS A 33 2.83 11.55 -1.00
N PHE A 34 2.41 10.30 -1.20
CA PHE A 34 1.07 10.01 -1.73
C PHE A 34 -0.04 10.41 -0.76
N LYS A 35 0.12 10.25 0.55
CA LYS A 35 -0.85 10.76 1.54
C LYS A 35 -1.04 12.27 1.42
N LYS A 36 0.03 13.04 1.21
CA LYS A 36 -0.07 14.49 0.94
C LYS A 36 -0.85 14.76 -0.36
N GLN A 37 -0.59 14.00 -1.42
CA GLN A 37 -1.35 14.11 -2.67
C GLN A 37 -2.84 13.79 -2.47
N PHE A 38 -3.16 12.82 -1.62
CA PHE A 38 -4.56 12.46 -1.31
C PHE A 38 -5.33 13.63 -0.66
N TYR A 39 -4.68 14.41 0.21
CA TYR A 39 -5.30 15.58 0.84
C TYR A 39 -5.64 16.69 -0.14
N ILE A 40 -4.85 16.86 -1.20
CA ILE A 40 -5.07 17.89 -2.22
C ILE A 40 -5.88 17.39 -3.43
N ALA A 41 -6.28 16.11 -3.45
CA ALA A 41 -7.05 15.54 -4.54
C ALA A 41 -8.48 16.12 -4.59
N GLU A 42 -8.85 16.69 -5.73
CA GLU A 42 -10.09 17.44 -5.92
C GLU A 42 -11.29 16.53 -6.17
N ASP A 43 -11.06 15.38 -6.82
CA ASP A 43 -12.13 14.46 -7.22
C ASP A 43 -11.84 13.01 -6.82
N MET A 44 -12.88 12.16 -6.99
CA MET A 44 -12.84 10.76 -6.58
C MET A 44 -11.88 9.93 -7.45
N VAL A 45 -11.72 10.26 -8.73
CA VAL A 45 -10.80 9.55 -9.64
C VAL A 45 -9.35 9.78 -9.18
N GLN A 46 -8.99 11.01 -8.84
CA GLN A 46 -7.69 11.36 -8.28
C GLN A 46 -7.45 10.66 -6.94
N ARG A 47 -8.45 10.65 -6.05
CA ARG A 47 -8.36 9.93 -4.76
C ARG A 47 -8.11 8.44 -4.94
N ILE A 48 -8.85 7.80 -5.84
CA ILE A 48 -8.66 6.38 -6.17
C ILE A 48 -7.26 6.14 -6.75
N PHE A 49 -6.80 7.01 -7.66
CA PHE A 49 -5.46 6.92 -8.22
C PHE A 49 -4.40 6.95 -7.11
N VAL A 50 -4.49 7.91 -6.18
CA VAL A 50 -3.54 8.03 -5.08
C VAL A 50 -3.59 6.82 -4.15
N LEU A 51 -4.79 6.33 -3.79
CA LEU A 51 -4.94 5.12 -2.98
C LEU A 51 -4.29 3.90 -3.66
N ASN A 52 -4.46 3.77 -4.97
CA ASN A 52 -3.83 2.70 -5.75
C ASN A 52 -2.29 2.78 -5.71
N GLN A 53 -1.70 3.99 -5.75
CA GLN A 53 -0.24 4.12 -5.60
C GLN A 53 0.25 3.66 -4.22
N ILE A 54 -0.48 4.01 -3.15
CA ILE A 54 -0.14 3.57 -1.79
C ILE A 54 -0.25 2.03 -1.68
N ILE A 55 -1.32 1.44 -2.22
CA ILE A 55 -1.51 -0.02 -2.24
C ILE A 55 -0.37 -0.73 -2.97
N LYS A 56 0.05 -0.25 -4.15
CA LYS A 56 1.18 -0.82 -4.90
C LYS A 56 2.48 -0.85 -4.10
N ILE A 57 2.74 0.17 -3.29
CA ILE A 57 3.91 0.19 -2.39
C ILE A 57 3.81 -0.92 -1.34
N HIS A 58 2.63 -1.13 -0.76
CA HIS A 58 2.42 -2.21 0.21
C HIS A 58 2.55 -3.59 -0.43
N GLU A 59 2.06 -3.77 -1.66
CA GLU A 59 2.22 -5.00 -2.44
C GLU A 59 3.68 -5.30 -2.75
N ALA A 60 4.44 -4.32 -3.24
CA ALA A 60 5.87 -4.46 -3.50
C ALA A 60 6.65 -4.84 -2.24
N ARG A 61 6.30 -4.26 -1.08
CA ARG A 61 6.88 -4.67 0.20
C ARG A 61 6.53 -6.11 0.56
N LYS A 62 5.26 -6.51 0.41
CA LYS A 62 4.85 -7.90 0.71
C LYS A 62 5.60 -8.88 -0.17
N GLU A 63 5.73 -8.60 -1.46
CA GLU A 63 6.50 -9.42 -2.39
C GLU A 63 7.96 -9.56 -1.94
N GLN A 64 8.60 -8.45 -1.53
CA GLN A 64 9.95 -8.49 -0.96
C GLN A 64 10.03 -9.33 0.31
N LEU A 65 9.08 -9.21 1.23
CA LEU A 65 9.03 -10.02 2.44
C LEU A 65 8.88 -11.52 2.11
N ILE A 66 7.98 -11.85 1.18
CA ILE A 66 7.78 -13.23 0.72
C ILE A 66 9.07 -13.78 0.10
N HIS A 67 9.73 -13.00 -0.77
CA HIS A 67 10.98 -13.39 -1.41
C HIS A 67 12.14 -13.55 -0.40
N VAL A 68 12.24 -12.68 0.60
CA VAL A 68 13.22 -12.82 1.69
C VAL A 68 12.93 -14.09 2.49
N CYS A 69 11.69 -14.31 2.91
CA CYS A 69 11.30 -15.50 3.67
C CYS A 69 11.51 -16.81 2.89
N SER A 70 11.25 -16.82 1.57
CA SER A 70 11.46 -17.99 0.74
C SER A 70 12.94 -18.30 0.54
N ARG A 71 13.80 -17.28 0.38
CA ARG A 71 15.26 -17.45 0.34
C ARG A 71 15.83 -17.90 1.68
N SER A 72 15.38 -17.33 2.79
CA SER A 72 15.87 -17.70 4.13
C SER A 72 15.54 -19.14 4.52
N ARG A 73 14.42 -19.71 4.01
CA ARG A 73 14.12 -21.15 4.19
C ARG A 73 15.07 -22.08 3.42
N LEU A 74 15.69 -21.62 2.33
CA LEU A 74 16.64 -22.43 1.56
C LEU A 74 18.04 -22.48 2.19
N LEU A 75 18.31 -21.69 3.24
CA LEU A 75 19.59 -21.67 3.96
C LEU A 75 19.61 -22.57 5.21
N ILE A 76 18.53 -23.31 5.47
CA ILE A 76 18.38 -24.19 6.66
C ILE A 76 18.30 -25.68 6.27
N ILE A 77 18.50 -26.02 4.99
CA ILE A 77 18.60 -27.40 4.48
C ILE A 77 19.97 -27.58 3.84
#